data_AF-A0A1D6MF22-F1
#
_entry.id   AF-A0A1D6MF22-F1
#
_cell.length_a   1.000
_cell.length_b   1.000
_cell.length_c   1.000
_cell.angle_alpha   90.00
_cell.angle_beta   90.00
_cell.angle_gamma   90.00
#
_symmetry.space_group_name_H-M   'P 1'
#
loop_
_entity.id
_entity.type
_entity.pdbx_description
1 polymer ?
#
loop_
_entity_poly.entity_id
_entity_poly.type
_entity_poly.pdbx_seq_one_letter_code
_entity_poly.pdbx_strand_id
1 'polypeptide(L)'
;MDRIVGGKFKLGRKIGCGSFGEIYLGERTDSALPRSPIASFLLSLPLPARLVSAWVLSSVITTVPDLLFAVTVPATHVDTYEIVAVKIESSKTKHPQLFYEAKLYNTLQGGSTHRHATLCSSLPVCKDIDMASLQCKGFGCPGGIANVKWCGVDGEENVLVIDLLGPSLEDLFCYCGRKFTLKTVLMLADQMITRIEFMHSKGYLHRDIKPDNFLMGLGRKANQVYIIDFGLAKRYRDSTTNRHIPYRTKPQR
;
A
#
# COMPACT_ATOMS: atom_id res chain seq x y z
N MET A 1 16.82 -4.02 23.02
CA MET A 1 15.62 -4.88 23.03
C MET A 1 14.80 -4.52 21.81
N ASP A 2 14.30 -5.53 21.10
CA ASP A 2 13.43 -5.29 19.94
C ASP A 2 12.07 -4.77 20.42
N ARG A 3 11.63 -3.62 19.91
CA ARG A 3 10.30 -3.08 20.21
C ARG A 3 9.26 -3.84 19.39
N ILE A 4 8.28 -4.46 20.06
CA ILE A 4 7.19 -5.19 19.42
C ILE A 4 5.89 -4.43 19.65
N VAL A 5 5.25 -4.02 18.57
CA VAL A 5 3.98 -3.30 18.58
C VAL A 5 2.83 -4.29 18.41
N GLY A 6 1.76 -4.10 19.20
CA GLY A 6 0.53 -4.90 19.11
C GLY A 6 0.73 -6.39 19.37
N GLY A 7 1.85 -6.77 20.00
CA GLY A 7 2.26 -8.16 20.24
C GLY A 7 2.58 -8.97 18.98
N LYS A 8 2.60 -8.34 17.80
CA LYS A 8 2.63 -9.03 16.50
C LYS A 8 3.62 -8.45 15.48
N PHE A 9 4.12 -7.24 15.69
CA PHE A 9 4.95 -6.56 14.69
C PHE A 9 6.23 -6.05 15.34
N LYS A 10 7.37 -6.59 14.93
CA LYS A 10 8.69 -6.10 15.32
C LYS A 10 8.98 -4.81 14.57
N LEU A 11 9.28 -3.75 15.30
CA LEU A 11 9.64 -2.45 14.74
C LEU A 11 11.10 -2.49 14.24
N GLY A 12 11.30 -2.06 13.01
CA GLY A 12 12.60 -1.97 12.35
C GLY A 12 13.10 -0.53 12.22
N ARG A 13 13.88 -0.27 11.17
CA ARG A 13 14.44 1.05 10.89
C ARG A 13 13.37 2.07 10.52
N LYS A 14 13.63 3.36 10.80
CA LYS A 14 12.84 4.47 10.27
C LYS A 14 12.97 4.52 8.75
N ILE A 15 11.86 4.68 8.04
CA ILE A 15 11.79 4.76 6.58
C ILE A 15 11.23 6.09 6.08
N GLY A 16 10.62 6.89 6.95
CA GLY A 16 10.12 8.21 6.58
C GLY A 16 9.62 9.04 7.76
N CYS A 17 9.22 10.27 7.46
CA CYS A 17 8.47 11.16 8.33
C CYS A 17 7.16 11.50 7.63
N GLY A 18 6.03 11.24 8.30
CA GLY A 18 4.73 11.72 7.84
C GLY A 18 4.44 13.11 8.43
N SER A 19 3.37 13.76 7.97
CA SER A 19 2.97 15.08 8.49
C SER A 19 2.66 15.11 9.99
N PHE A 20 2.38 13.95 10.61
CA PHE A 20 1.93 13.84 12.01
C PHE A 20 2.70 12.78 12.81
N GLY A 21 3.84 12.30 12.32
CA GLY A 21 4.58 11.26 13.01
C GLY A 21 5.72 10.64 12.22
N GLU A 22 6.26 9.56 12.75
CA GLU A 22 7.37 8.82 12.16
C GLU A 22 6.86 7.53 11.50
N ILE A 23 7.51 7.12 10.41
CA ILE A 23 7.18 5.89 9.68
C ILE A 23 8.38 4.95 9.76
N TYR A 24 8.10 3.72 10.17
CA TYR A 24 9.09 2.66 10.34
C TYR A 24 8.75 1.45 9.46
N LEU A 25 9.78 0.69 9.12
CA LEU A 25 9.62 -0.65 8.62
C LEU A 25 9.16 -1.54 9.78
N GLY A 26 8.19 -2.42 9.55
CA GLY A 26 7.80 -3.45 10.51
C GLY A 26 7.87 -4.83 9.88
N GLU A 27 8.07 -5.84 10.72
CA GLU A 27 8.05 -7.25 10.34
C GLU A 27 7.09 -7.99 11.27
N ARG A 28 6.20 -8.80 10.70
CA ARG A 28 5.28 -9.61 11.49
C ARG A 28 6.05 -10.69 12.27
N THR A 29 5.70 -10.94 13.53
CA THR A 29 6.43 -11.85 14.42
C THR A 29 5.88 -13.27 14.45
N ASP A 30 4.64 -13.48 14.02
CA ASP A 30 4.02 -14.81 13.87
C ASP A 30 4.44 -15.51 12.56
N SER A 31 5.11 -14.81 11.65
CA SER A 31 5.87 -15.42 10.55
C SER A 31 7.16 -16.02 11.10
N ALA A 32 7.03 -17.08 11.89
CA ALA A 32 8.11 -18.03 12.06
C ALA A 32 8.51 -18.51 10.66
N LEU A 33 9.81 -18.46 10.36
CA LEU A 33 10.41 -19.19 9.23
C LEU A 33 9.65 -20.50 9.01
N PRO A 34 9.16 -20.82 7.80
CA PRO A 34 9.13 -22.23 7.48
C PRO A 34 10.57 -22.68 7.69
N ARG A 35 10.82 -23.52 8.70
CA ARG A 35 12.04 -24.33 8.73
C ARG A 35 11.97 -25.06 7.40
N SER A 36 12.65 -24.57 6.38
CA SER A 36 12.55 -25.18 5.07
C SER A 36 12.94 -26.64 5.27
N PRO A 37 12.16 -27.61 4.77
CA PRO A 37 12.53 -29.02 4.89
C PRO A 37 13.96 -29.24 4.39
N ILE A 38 14.38 -28.43 3.42
CA ILE A 38 15.72 -28.36 2.85
C ILE A 38 16.78 -27.93 3.88
N ALA A 39 16.57 -26.88 4.66
CA ALA A 39 17.53 -26.47 5.69
C ALA A 39 17.66 -27.54 6.78
N SER A 40 16.54 -28.13 7.21
CA SER A 40 16.57 -29.21 8.20
C SER A 40 17.20 -30.50 7.65
N PHE A 41 17.01 -30.79 6.37
CA PHE A 41 17.60 -31.93 5.66
C PHE A 41 19.11 -31.74 5.45
N LEU A 42 19.57 -30.56 5.00
CA LEU A 42 20.99 -30.22 4.82
C LEU A 42 21.77 -30.19 6.15
N LEU A 43 21.10 -29.85 7.25
CA LEU A 43 21.65 -29.96 8.61
C LEU A 43 21.67 -31.41 9.13
N SER A 44 20.85 -32.31 8.58
CA SER A 44 20.80 -33.74 8.93
C SER A 44 21.76 -34.63 8.10
N LEU A 45 22.34 -34.11 7.02
CA LEU A 45 23.32 -34.83 6.22
C LEU A 45 24.69 -34.91 6.93
N PRO A 46 25.42 -36.04 6.83
CA PRO A 46 26.77 -36.16 7.37
C PRO A 46 27.71 -35.12 6.74
N LEU A 47 28.65 -34.59 7.54
CA LEU A 47 29.59 -33.52 7.18
C LEU A 47 30.15 -33.54 5.73
N PRO A 48 30.58 -34.68 5.15
CA PRO A 48 31.07 -34.69 3.77
C PRO A 48 30.01 -34.29 2.72
N ALA A 49 28.72 -34.60 2.93
CA ALA A 49 27.65 -34.25 2.00
C ALA A 49 27.20 -32.77 2.09
N ARG A 50 27.48 -32.11 3.22
CA ARG A 50 27.21 -30.67 3.42
C ARG A 50 28.14 -29.79 2.59
N LEU A 51 29.38 -30.23 2.39
CA LEU A 51 30.38 -29.49 1.61
C LEU A 51 30.14 -29.61 0.10
N VAL A 52 29.70 -30.78 -0.38
CA VAL A 52 29.40 -31.01 -1.80
C VAL A 52 28.17 -30.22 -2.24
N SER A 53 27.12 -30.19 -1.42
CA SER A 53 25.91 -29.40 -1.70
C SER A 53 26.16 -27.88 -1.69
N ALA A 54 27.01 -27.39 -0.79
CA ALA A 54 27.44 -26.00 -0.76
C ALA A 54 28.33 -25.62 -1.97
N TRP A 55 29.19 -26.53 -2.45
CA TRP A 55 30.00 -26.33 -3.65
C TRP A 55 29.17 -26.28 -4.93
N VAL A 56 28.20 -27.18 -5.08
CA VAL A 56 27.29 -27.19 -6.24
C VAL A 56 26.44 -25.91 -6.30
N LEU A 57 25.96 -25.42 -5.16
CA LEU A 57 25.23 -24.15 -5.08
C LEU A 57 26.15 -22.95 -5.41
N SER A 58 27.39 -22.94 -4.92
CA SER A 58 28.34 -21.85 -5.19
C SER A 58 28.77 -21.77 -6.67
N SER A 59 28.93 -22.92 -7.34
CA SER A 59 29.29 -22.97 -8.76
C SER A 59 28.13 -22.58 -9.71
N VAL A 60 26.88 -22.79 -9.30
CA VAL A 60 25.70 -22.35 -10.08
C VAL A 60 25.42 -20.85 -9.90
N ILE A 61 25.70 -20.29 -8.72
CA ILE A 61 25.43 -18.88 -8.38
C ILE A 61 26.37 -17.89 -9.10
N THR A 62 27.55 -18.33 -9.53
CA THR A 62 28.58 -17.42 -10.07
C THR A 62 28.56 -17.23 -11.59
N THR A 63 27.77 -18.00 -12.34
CA THR A 63 27.82 -18.00 -13.82
C THR A 63 26.56 -17.46 -14.52
N VAL A 64 25.47 -17.20 -13.81
CA VAL A 64 24.26 -16.58 -14.41
C VAL A 64 23.53 -15.71 -13.37
N PRO A 65 23.80 -14.39 -13.30
CA PRO A 65 23.15 -13.51 -12.33
C PRO A 65 21.63 -13.39 -12.54
N ASP A 66 21.12 -13.68 -13.74
CA ASP A 66 19.70 -13.55 -14.09
C ASP A 66 18.86 -14.84 -13.88
N LEU A 67 19.45 -15.96 -13.43
CA LEU A 67 18.71 -17.23 -13.25
C LEU A 67 18.36 -17.59 -11.80
N LEU A 68 18.73 -16.76 -10.81
CA LEU A 68 18.33 -16.99 -9.41
C LEU A 68 16.83 -16.69 -9.15
N PHE A 69 16.13 -16.12 -10.14
CA PHE A 69 14.69 -15.83 -10.02
C PHE A 69 13.78 -16.93 -10.60
N ALA A 70 14.35 -17.99 -11.20
CA ALA A 70 13.58 -18.95 -12.00
C ALA A 70 13.73 -20.44 -11.60
N VAL A 71 14.31 -20.75 -10.44
CA VAL A 71 14.24 -22.13 -9.92
C VAL A 71 12.93 -22.32 -9.16
N THR A 72 12.01 -22.95 -9.88
CA THR A 72 10.66 -23.40 -9.54
C THR A 72 10.51 -23.89 -8.10
N VAL A 73 9.99 -23.02 -7.23
CA VAL A 73 9.25 -23.47 -6.04
C VAL A 73 7.79 -23.59 -6.49
N PRO A 74 7.14 -24.77 -6.41
CA PRO A 74 5.71 -24.85 -6.67
C PRO A 74 5.01 -23.86 -5.74
N ALA A 75 4.04 -23.12 -6.27
CA ALA A 75 3.26 -22.11 -5.56
C ALA A 75 2.37 -22.74 -4.48
N THR A 76 2.98 -23.34 -3.47
CA THR A 76 2.34 -23.62 -2.19
C THR A 76 2.47 -22.34 -1.37
N HIS A 77 1.32 -21.73 -1.08
CA HIS A 77 1.11 -20.57 -0.20
C HIS A 77 2.39 -20.16 0.58
N VAL A 78 3.08 -19.14 0.08
CA VAL A 78 4.23 -18.55 0.77
C VAL A 78 3.67 -17.87 2.00
N ASP A 79 3.76 -18.52 3.16
CA ASP A 79 3.53 -17.88 4.45
C ASP A 79 4.67 -16.89 4.68
N THR A 80 4.45 -15.70 4.13
CA THR A 80 5.41 -14.62 3.97
C THR A 80 5.82 -14.01 5.30
N TYR A 81 7.11 -13.75 5.44
CA TYR A 81 7.62 -12.58 6.15
C TYR A 81 6.86 -11.33 5.70
N GLU A 82 5.77 -11.00 6.38
CA GLU A 82 4.91 -9.89 6.00
C GLU A 82 5.58 -8.60 6.47
N ILE A 83 6.27 -7.94 5.55
CA ILE A 83 6.86 -6.62 5.78
C ILE A 83 5.76 -5.57 5.66
N VAL A 84 5.69 -4.69 6.64
CA VAL A 84 4.64 -3.67 6.80
C VAL A 84 5.23 -2.29 7.01
N ALA A 85 4.43 -1.25 6.79
CA ALA A 85 4.74 0.10 7.23
C ALA A 85 4.05 0.37 8.59
N VAL A 86 4.81 0.88 9.55
CA VAL A 86 4.33 1.22 10.89
C VAL A 86 4.42 2.73 11.08
N LYS A 87 3.29 3.41 11.11
CA LYS A 87 3.18 4.85 11.40
C LYS A 87 2.92 5.03 12.88
N ILE A 88 3.70 5.88 13.53
CA ILE A 88 3.66 6.14 14.98
C ILE A 88 3.48 7.64 15.20
N GLU A 89 2.53 8.00 16.06
CA GLU A 89 2.21 9.37 16.47
C GLU A 89 2.14 9.45 18.00
N SER A 90 2.74 10.46 18.63
CA SER A 90 2.59 10.66 20.08
C SER A 90 1.15 11.03 20.45
N SER A 91 0.61 10.38 21.48
CA SER A 91 -0.73 10.69 22.01
C SER A 91 -0.81 12.09 22.63
N LYS A 92 0.33 12.71 22.96
CA LYS A 92 0.42 14.05 23.54
C LYS A 92 0.36 15.18 22.50
N THR A 93 0.26 14.85 21.21
CA THR A 93 0.13 15.84 20.14
C THR A 93 -1.15 16.68 20.31
N LYS A 94 -1.09 17.96 19.95
CA LYS A 94 -2.25 18.88 20.09
C LYS A 94 -3.44 18.47 19.22
N HIS A 95 -3.18 17.84 18.10
CA HIS A 95 -4.17 17.44 17.10
C HIS A 95 -3.84 16.03 16.59
N PRO A 96 -4.11 14.97 17.38
CA PRO A 96 -3.82 13.60 16.98
C PRO A 96 -4.69 13.19 15.80
N GLN A 97 -4.09 12.60 14.76
CA GLN A 97 -4.78 12.31 13.49
C GLN A 97 -4.76 10.82 13.14
N LEU A 98 -3.88 10.04 13.76
CA LEU A 98 -3.61 8.68 13.31
C LEU A 98 -4.82 7.74 13.45
N PHE A 99 -5.60 7.89 14.52
CA PHE A 99 -6.85 7.14 14.69
C PHE A 99 -7.93 7.51 13.68
N TYR A 100 -8.03 8.80 13.33
CA TYR A 100 -8.97 9.25 12.31
C TYR A 100 -8.59 8.68 10.94
N GLU A 101 -7.30 8.72 10.61
CA GLU A 101 -6.75 8.12 9.40
C GLU A 101 -7.02 6.61 9.34
N ALA A 102 -6.73 5.87 10.42
CA ALA A 102 -7.00 4.42 10.50
C ALA A 102 -8.48 4.07 10.28
N LYS A 103 -9.39 4.86 10.89
CA LYS A 103 -10.84 4.71 10.68
C LYS A 103 -11.22 4.92 9.22
N LEU A 104 -10.58 5.89 8.55
CA LEU A 104 -10.89 6.17 7.15
C LEU A 104 -10.40 5.06 6.23
N TYR A 105 -9.18 4.55 6.43
CA TYR A 105 -8.70 3.37 5.71
C TYR A 105 -9.70 2.20 5.78
N ASN A 106 -10.19 1.87 6.98
CA ASN A 106 -11.18 0.79 7.16
C ASN A 106 -12.50 1.07 6.44
N THR A 107 -12.96 2.33 6.44
CA THR A 107 -14.18 2.75 5.73
C THR A 107 -14.02 2.63 4.22
N LEU A 108 -12.82 2.89 3.70
CA LEU A 108 -12.51 2.81 2.27
C LEU A 108 -12.27 1.38 1.80
N GLN A 109 -11.70 0.49 2.63
CA GLN A 109 -11.46 -0.92 2.29
C GLN A 109 -12.74 -1.76 2.18
N GLY A 110 -13.74 -1.53 3.05
CA GLY A 110 -14.98 -2.32 3.12
C GLY A 110 -15.99 -2.10 1.99
N GLY A 111 -15.56 -1.53 0.86
CA GLY A 111 -16.44 -1.01 -0.18
C GLY A 111 -16.38 -1.77 -1.50
N SER A 112 -17.04 -2.92 -1.62
CA SER A 112 -17.30 -3.54 -2.94
C SER A 112 -18.11 -2.58 -3.81
N THR A 113 -17.49 -2.01 -4.83
CA THR A 113 -18.13 -1.11 -5.80
C THR A 113 -18.84 -1.93 -6.88
N HIS A 114 -20.04 -2.42 -6.58
CA HIS A 114 -20.92 -3.02 -7.59
C HIS A 114 -21.82 -2.00 -8.34
N ARG A 115 -21.68 -0.69 -8.10
CA ARG A 115 -22.69 0.31 -8.53
C ARG A 115 -22.21 1.43 -9.47
N HIS A 116 -20.98 1.39 -10.00
CA HIS A 116 -20.43 2.47 -10.85
C HIS A 116 -20.29 2.13 -12.33
N ALA A 117 -20.90 1.05 -12.83
CA ALA A 117 -20.98 0.81 -14.28
C ALA A 117 -22.00 1.71 -14.99
N THR A 118 -22.91 2.38 -14.27
CA THR A 118 -24.07 3.08 -14.86
C THR A 118 -23.92 4.60 -14.97
N LEU A 119 -22.88 5.21 -14.36
CA LEU A 119 -22.69 6.68 -14.36
C LEU A 119 -21.69 7.18 -15.42
N CYS A 120 -20.85 6.31 -15.97
CA CYS A 120 -19.91 6.67 -17.04
C CYS A 120 -20.62 6.96 -18.38
N SER A 121 -21.85 6.49 -18.58
CA SER A 121 -22.62 6.67 -19.82
C SER A 121 -23.30 8.03 -19.98
N SER A 122 -23.30 8.89 -18.95
CA SER A 122 -24.00 10.20 -18.98
C SER A 122 -23.11 11.42 -19.24
N LEU A 123 -21.78 11.25 -19.37
CA LEU A 123 -20.86 12.35 -19.66
C LEU A 123 -20.66 12.52 -21.18
N PRO A 124 -20.81 13.73 -21.74
CA PRO A 124 -20.64 13.98 -23.19
C PRO A 124 -19.26 13.59 -23.74
N VAL A 125 -18.24 13.52 -22.87
CA VAL A 125 -16.84 13.18 -23.21
C VAL A 125 -16.67 11.70 -23.59
N CYS A 126 -17.62 10.84 -23.22
CA CYS A 126 -17.55 9.40 -23.48
C CYS A 126 -18.19 8.98 -24.82
N LYS A 127 -18.67 9.92 -25.64
CA LYS A 127 -19.36 9.61 -26.91
C LYS A 127 -18.43 9.33 -28.09
N ASP A 128 -17.16 9.75 -28.01
CA ASP A 128 -16.19 9.62 -29.10
C ASP A 128 -15.11 8.56 -28.85
N ILE A 129 -15.23 7.80 -27.76
CA ILE A 129 -14.35 6.66 -27.47
C ILE A 129 -15.17 5.41 -27.70
N ASP A 130 -14.72 4.56 -28.64
CA ASP A 130 -15.34 3.27 -28.95
C ASP A 130 -15.37 2.37 -27.70
N MET A 131 -16.48 2.46 -26.97
CA MET A 131 -16.75 1.81 -25.69
C MET A 131 -16.81 0.28 -25.80
N ALA A 132 -16.88 -0.27 -27.02
CA ALA A 132 -16.85 -1.71 -27.28
C ALA A 132 -15.44 -2.32 -27.26
N SER A 133 -14.39 -1.51 -27.45
CA SER A 133 -12.99 -1.96 -27.43
C SER A 133 -12.39 -2.03 -26.01
N LEU A 134 -13.00 -1.33 -25.05
CA LEU A 134 -12.74 -1.46 -23.62
C LEU A 134 -13.62 -2.58 -23.06
N GLN A 135 -13.30 -3.84 -23.43
CA GLN A 135 -13.77 -4.99 -22.67
C GLN A 135 -13.45 -4.75 -21.19
N CYS A 136 -14.49 -4.49 -20.40
CA CYS A 136 -14.43 -4.35 -18.97
C CYS A 136 -13.85 -5.63 -18.36
N LYS A 137 -12.53 -5.67 -18.18
CA LYS A 137 -11.88 -6.61 -17.26
C LYS A 137 -12.53 -6.38 -15.90
N GLY A 138 -13.08 -7.44 -15.33
CA GLY A 138 -14.00 -7.42 -14.19
C GLY A 138 -13.62 -6.39 -13.12
N PHE A 139 -14.60 -5.57 -12.75
CA PHE A 139 -14.56 -4.67 -11.59
C PHE A 139 -14.54 -5.48 -10.28
N GLY A 140 -13.42 -6.15 -10.01
CA GLY A 140 -13.08 -6.68 -8.69
C GLY A 140 -12.24 -5.65 -7.95
N CYS A 141 -12.65 -5.33 -6.72
CA CYS A 141 -12.01 -4.46 -5.71
C CYS A 141 -11.40 -3.14 -6.22
N PRO A 142 -11.83 -1.95 -5.73
CA PRO A 142 -11.15 -0.71 -6.06
C PRO A 142 -9.74 -0.74 -5.45
N GLY A 143 -8.77 -1.20 -6.25
CA GLY A 143 -7.38 -1.19 -5.88
C GLY A 143 -6.90 0.23 -5.58
N GLY A 144 -5.89 0.37 -4.72
CA GLY A 144 -5.19 1.64 -4.49
C GLY A 144 -5.47 2.28 -3.13
N ILE A 145 -6.06 1.52 -2.20
CA ILE A 145 -6.07 1.82 -0.77
C ILE A 145 -5.25 0.72 -0.08
N ALA A 146 -4.28 1.09 0.76
CA ALA A 146 -3.50 0.13 1.54
C ALA A 146 -4.37 -0.55 2.59
N ASN A 147 -4.13 -1.83 2.87
CA ASN A 147 -4.84 -2.57 3.93
C ASN A 147 -4.31 -2.18 5.31
N VAL A 148 -5.22 -2.08 6.28
CA VAL A 148 -4.86 -1.91 7.69
C VAL A 148 -4.67 -3.28 8.30
N LYS A 149 -3.49 -3.53 8.85
CA LYS A 149 -3.15 -4.79 9.52
C LYS A 149 -3.45 -4.71 11.00
N TRP A 150 -3.19 -3.55 11.61
CA TRP A 150 -3.43 -3.30 13.01
C TRP A 150 -3.45 -1.80 13.30
N CYS A 151 -4.24 -1.39 14.29
CA CYS A 151 -4.20 -0.04 14.84
C CYS A 151 -4.48 -0.10 16.34
N GLY A 152 -3.78 0.71 17.14
CA GLY A 152 -3.95 0.73 18.58
C GLY A 152 -3.02 1.70 19.28
N VAL A 153 -2.99 1.63 20.61
CA VAL A 153 -2.08 2.41 21.46
C VAL A 153 -0.96 1.48 21.96
N ASP A 154 0.28 1.94 21.90
CA ASP A 154 1.46 1.29 22.48
C ASP A 154 2.16 2.29 23.43
N GLY A 155 1.95 2.13 24.74
CA GLY A 155 2.41 3.10 25.73
C GLY A 155 1.72 4.46 25.58
N GLU A 156 2.48 5.51 25.29
CA GLU A 156 1.97 6.86 25.05
C GLU A 156 1.86 7.20 23.55
N GLU A 157 1.96 6.21 22.66
CA GLU A 157 1.96 6.42 21.22
C GLU A 157 0.78 5.72 20.55
N ASN A 158 0.15 6.41 19.61
CA ASN A 158 -0.79 5.85 18.67
C ASN A 158 0.00 5.19 17.55
N VAL A 159 -0.43 4.00 17.13
CA VAL A 159 0.27 3.25 16.09
C VAL A 159 -0.71 2.67 15.08
N LEU A 160 -0.33 2.77 13.80
CA LEU A 160 -1.06 2.27 12.65
C LEU A 160 -0.11 1.42 11.79
N VAL A 161 -0.49 0.17 11.58
CA VAL A 161 0.25 -0.79 10.75
C VAL A 161 -0.55 -1.03 9.48
N ILE A 162 0.07 -0.76 8.33
CA ILE A 162 -0.54 -0.90 6.99
C ILE A 162 0.39 -1.67 6.04
N ASP A 163 -0.13 -2.05 4.87
CA ASP A 163 0.69 -2.59 3.78
C ASP A 163 1.90 -1.68 3.51
N LEU A 164 3.10 -2.26 3.39
CA LEU A 164 4.25 -1.54 2.87
C LEU A 164 4.03 -1.25 1.38
N LEU A 165 4.22 0.00 0.98
CA LEU A 165 4.14 0.45 -0.41
C LEU A 165 5.54 0.79 -0.96
N GLY A 166 5.61 1.00 -2.27
CA GLY A 166 6.80 1.42 -2.98
C GLY A 166 7.03 2.94 -2.91
N PRO A 167 7.88 3.49 -3.80
CA PRO A 167 8.21 4.91 -3.82
C PRO A 167 6.98 5.78 -4.13
N SER A 168 7.01 7.02 -3.66
CA SER A 168 6.02 8.03 -4.01
C SER A 168 6.20 8.51 -5.46
N LEU A 169 5.19 9.19 -6.01
CA LEU A 169 5.33 9.82 -7.31
C LEU A 169 6.35 10.98 -7.28
N GLU A 170 6.58 11.65 -6.14
CA GLU A 170 7.65 12.65 -6.02
C GLU A 170 9.03 11.99 -6.10
N ASP A 171 9.23 10.85 -5.43
CA ASP A 171 10.48 10.09 -5.49
C ASP A 171 10.79 9.65 -6.93
N LEU A 172 9.78 9.09 -7.61
CA LEU A 172 9.89 8.68 -9.01
C LEU A 172 10.11 9.86 -9.95
N PHE A 173 9.48 11.00 -9.67
CA PHE A 173 9.66 12.21 -10.46
C PHE A 173 11.08 12.73 -10.35
N CYS A 174 11.64 12.76 -9.14
CA CYS A 174 13.04 13.09 -8.90
C CYS A 174 13.98 12.10 -9.59
N TYR A 175 13.71 10.79 -9.48
CA TYR A 175 14.48 9.74 -10.14
C TYR A 175 14.52 9.91 -11.67
N CYS A 176 13.42 10.35 -12.29
CA CYS A 176 13.33 10.62 -13.73
C CYS A 176 13.88 11.99 -14.16
N GLY A 177 14.67 12.68 -13.31
CA GLY A 177 15.21 14.00 -13.64
C GLY A 177 14.14 15.10 -13.67
N ARG A 178 13.12 14.99 -12.81
CA ARG A 178 12.00 15.93 -12.69
C ARG A 178 11.21 16.13 -13.98
N LYS A 179 11.09 15.06 -14.77
CA LYS A 179 10.28 15.05 -15.98
C LYS A 179 9.71 13.67 -16.25
N PHE A 180 8.39 13.59 -16.36
CA PHE A 180 7.72 12.41 -16.89
C PHE A 180 7.36 12.61 -18.37
N THR A 181 7.29 11.50 -19.10
CA THR A 181 6.76 11.49 -20.48
C THR A 181 5.25 11.69 -20.46
N LEU A 182 4.67 12.18 -21.56
CA LEU A 182 3.21 12.31 -21.70
C LEU A 182 2.49 10.98 -21.45
N LYS A 183 3.03 9.87 -21.98
CA LYS A 183 2.48 8.53 -21.75
C LYS A 183 2.40 8.19 -20.27
N THR A 184 3.48 8.41 -19.52
CA THR A 184 3.53 8.18 -18.07
C THR A 184 2.51 9.05 -17.34
N VAL A 185 2.44 10.35 -17.68
CA VAL A 185 1.48 11.28 -17.06
C VAL A 185 0.05 10.82 -17.29
N LEU A 186 -0.33 10.41 -18.51
CA LEU A 186 -1.68 9.94 -18.81
C LEU A 186 -2.02 8.64 -18.06
N MET A 187 -1.08 7.70 -17.99
CA MET A 187 -1.26 6.45 -17.22
C MET A 187 -1.44 6.71 -15.71
N LEU A 188 -0.70 7.67 -15.15
CA LEU A 188 -0.84 8.07 -13.76
C LEU A 188 -2.14 8.82 -13.52
N ALA A 189 -2.50 9.76 -14.39
CA ALA A 189 -3.72 10.57 -14.29
C ALA A 189 -4.97 9.70 -14.25
N ASP A 190 -5.07 8.70 -15.13
CA ASP A 190 -6.18 7.73 -15.16
C ASP A 190 -6.39 7.05 -13.79
N GLN A 191 -5.31 6.52 -13.21
CA GLN A 191 -5.37 5.86 -11.92
C GLN A 191 -5.64 6.84 -10.77
N MET A 192 -4.99 8.01 -10.75
CA MET A 192 -5.16 9.03 -9.71
C MET A 192 -6.60 9.55 -9.65
N ILE A 193 -7.20 9.85 -10.82
CA ILE A 193 -8.60 10.26 -10.92
C ILE A 193 -9.50 9.16 -10.38
N THR A 194 -9.24 7.90 -10.74
CA THR A 194 -10.00 6.76 -10.22
C THR A 194 -9.93 6.64 -8.69
N ARG A 195 -8.77 6.92 -8.06
CA ARG A 195 -8.65 6.92 -6.58
C ARG A 195 -9.45 8.05 -5.93
N ILE A 196 -9.38 9.25 -6.51
CA ILE A 196 -10.09 10.42 -6.00
C ILE A 196 -11.60 10.22 -6.17
N GLU A 197 -12.05 9.75 -7.33
CA GLU A 197 -13.44 9.40 -7.60
C GLU A 197 -13.94 8.35 -6.60
N PHE A 198 -13.16 7.29 -6.36
CA PHE A 198 -13.51 6.28 -5.38
C PHE A 198 -13.70 6.88 -3.98
N MET A 199 -12.77 7.71 -3.51
CA MET A 199 -12.89 8.38 -2.21
C MET A 199 -14.12 9.30 -2.14
N HIS A 200 -14.40 10.03 -3.22
CA HIS A 200 -15.59 10.87 -3.34
C HIS A 200 -16.87 10.02 -3.33
N SER A 201 -16.87 8.85 -3.96
CA SER A 201 -17.97 7.88 -3.93
C SER A 201 -18.27 7.36 -2.52
N LYS A 202 -17.29 7.42 -1.61
CA LYS A 202 -17.46 7.11 -0.19
C LYS A 202 -17.83 8.32 0.66
N GLY A 203 -17.94 9.49 0.05
CA GLY A 203 -18.40 10.74 0.67
C GLY A 203 -17.32 11.54 1.38
N TYR A 204 -16.05 11.29 1.07
CA TYR A 204 -14.90 11.96 1.66
C TYR A 204 -14.11 12.74 0.62
N LEU A 205 -13.53 13.87 1.02
CA LEU A 205 -12.53 14.63 0.27
C LEU A 205 -11.16 14.36 0.89
N HIS A 206 -10.14 14.19 0.06
CA HIS A 206 -8.76 14.02 0.53
C HIS A 206 -8.20 15.30 1.16
N ARG A 207 -8.39 16.43 0.49
CA ARG A 207 -7.90 17.78 0.83
C ARG A 207 -6.37 17.99 0.82
N ASP A 208 -5.57 16.94 0.67
CA ASP A 208 -4.11 17.05 0.52
C ASP A 208 -3.61 16.28 -0.71
N ILE A 209 -3.97 16.73 -1.92
CA ILE A 209 -3.59 16.07 -3.18
C ILE A 209 -2.22 16.61 -3.62
N LYS A 210 -1.19 15.77 -3.54
CA LYS A 210 0.20 16.07 -3.92
C LYS A 210 0.95 14.77 -4.30
N PRO A 211 2.03 14.84 -5.09
CA PRO A 211 2.76 13.65 -5.55
C PRO A 211 3.26 12.73 -4.42
N ASP A 212 3.61 13.29 -3.25
CA ASP A 212 4.05 12.53 -2.07
C ASP A 212 2.98 11.57 -1.53
N ASN A 213 1.70 11.90 -1.71
CA ASN A 213 0.57 11.13 -1.21
C ASN A 213 0.07 10.06 -2.21
N PHE A 214 0.77 9.89 -3.33
CA PHE A 214 0.53 8.81 -4.27
C PHE A 214 1.75 7.91 -4.35
N LEU A 215 1.59 6.64 -3.98
CA LEU A 215 2.67 5.66 -3.96
C LEU A 215 2.39 4.53 -4.94
N MET A 216 3.46 3.94 -5.48
CA MET A 216 3.32 2.71 -6.26
C MET A 216 3.19 1.49 -5.34
N GLY A 217 2.50 0.45 -5.79
CA GLY A 217 2.51 -0.84 -5.09
C GLY A 217 3.88 -1.55 -5.20
N LEU A 218 4.00 -2.69 -4.53
CA LEU A 218 5.18 -3.56 -4.59
C LEU A 218 4.88 -4.86 -5.34
N GLY A 219 5.92 -5.50 -5.88
CA GLY A 219 5.84 -6.82 -6.52
C GLY A 219 4.78 -6.87 -7.62
N ARG A 220 3.80 -7.78 -7.46
CA ARG A 220 2.70 -7.96 -8.44
C ARG A 220 1.78 -6.74 -8.59
N LYS A 221 1.85 -5.77 -7.67
CA LYS A 221 1.05 -4.53 -7.70
C LYS A 221 1.89 -3.30 -8.07
N ALA A 222 3.10 -3.49 -8.61
CA ALA A 222 4.02 -2.39 -8.94
C ALA A 222 3.49 -1.41 -10.01
N ASN A 223 2.51 -1.81 -10.82
CA ASN A 223 1.85 -0.95 -11.81
C ASN A 223 0.62 -0.22 -11.25
N GLN A 224 0.31 -0.37 -9.96
CA GLN A 224 -0.88 0.15 -9.31
C GLN A 224 -0.53 1.36 -8.45
N VAL A 225 -1.24 2.47 -8.68
CA VAL A 225 -1.13 3.69 -7.85
C VAL A 225 -2.04 3.56 -6.62
N TYR A 226 -1.50 3.92 -5.46
CA TYR A 226 -2.15 4.00 -4.17
C TYR A 226 -2.25 5.44 -3.71
N ILE A 227 -3.33 5.79 -3.01
CA ILE A 227 -3.48 7.08 -2.31
C ILE A 227 -3.31 6.85 -0.80
N ILE A 228 -2.55 7.72 -0.15
CA ILE A 228 -2.24 7.66 1.29
C ILE A 228 -2.43 9.02 1.97
N ASP A 229 -2.22 9.04 3.28
CA ASP A 229 -2.25 10.23 4.16
C ASP A 229 -3.62 10.92 4.23
N PHE A 230 -4.54 10.26 4.93
CA PHE A 230 -5.89 10.77 5.15
C PHE A 230 -6.02 11.66 6.39
N GLY A 231 -4.92 12.11 7.00
CA GLY A 231 -4.97 12.95 8.22
C GLY A 231 -5.80 14.21 8.03
N LEU A 232 -5.75 14.79 6.83
CA LEU A 232 -6.53 15.97 6.46
C LEU A 232 -7.85 15.64 5.74
N ALA A 233 -8.25 14.39 5.58
CA ALA A 233 -9.48 14.07 4.87
C ALA A 233 -10.73 14.61 5.59
N LYS A 234 -11.82 14.90 4.86
CA LYS A 234 -13.08 15.39 5.45
C LYS A 234 -14.29 14.84 4.73
N ARG A 235 -15.30 14.41 5.50
CA ARG A 235 -16.60 14.03 4.94
C ARG A 235 -17.30 15.25 4.35
N TYR A 236 -17.71 15.18 3.09
CA TYR A 236 -18.37 16.28 2.37
C TYR A 236 -19.83 16.02 2.05
N ARG A 237 -20.26 14.76 2.09
CA ARG A 237 -21.67 14.37 1.96
C ARG A 237 -22.04 13.36 3.03
N ASP A 238 -23.26 13.47 3.51
CA ASP A 238 -23.85 12.48 4.40
C ASP A 238 -24.12 11.17 3.63
N SER A 239 -23.77 10.02 4.20
CA SER A 239 -23.87 8.72 3.53
C SER A 239 -25.32 8.26 3.31
N THR A 240 -26.26 8.74 4.11
CA THR A 240 -27.66 8.32 4.08
C THR A 240 -28.50 9.31 3.27
N THR A 241 -28.31 10.61 3.51
CA THR A 241 -29.11 11.66 2.86
C THR A 241 -28.49 12.22 1.59
N ASN A 242 -27.23 11.87 1.29
CA ASN A 242 -26.41 12.49 0.23
C ASN A 242 -26.34 14.02 0.30
N ARG A 243 -26.71 14.62 1.43
CA ARG A 243 -26.69 16.07 1.61
C ARG A 243 -25.25 16.56 1.68
N HIS A 244 -24.92 17.49 0.80
CA HIS A 244 -23.61 18.14 0.77
C HIS A 244 -23.42 19.07 1.99
N ILE A 245 -22.18 19.21 2.46
CA ILE A 245 -21.83 20.21 3.49
C ILE A 245 -22.21 21.61 3.02
N PRO A 246 -22.72 22.49 3.91
CA PRO A 246 -23.09 23.85 3.53
C PRO A 246 -21.86 24.64 3.11
N TYR A 247 -22.01 25.50 2.11
CA TYR A 247 -21.00 26.48 1.76
C TYR A 247 -20.77 27.45 2.94
N ARG A 248 -19.51 27.79 3.21
CA ARG A 248 -19.13 28.73 4.27
C ARG A 248 -18.08 29.71 3.73
N THR A 249 -18.29 30.99 3.98
CA THR A 249 -17.40 32.08 3.57
C THR A 249 -16.24 32.31 4.52
N LYS A 250 -16.29 31.77 5.74
CA LYS A 250 -15.22 31.86 6.75
C LYS A 250 -14.55 30.50 6.98
N PRO A 251 -13.21 30.42 7.01
CA PRO A 251 -12.50 29.16 7.30
C PRO A 251 -12.86 28.66 8.72
N GLN A 252 -13.11 27.35 8.87
CA GLN A 252 -13.12 26.73 10.20
C GLN A 252 -11.67 26.64 10.67
N ARG A 253 -11.33 27.38 11.72
CA ARG A 253 -10.10 27.16 12.50
C ARG A 253 -10.20 25.84 13.25
#